data_AF-A0A645J9B1-F1
#
_entry.id   AF-A0A645J9B1-F1
#
_cell.length_a   1.000
_cell.length_b   1.000
_cell.length_c   1.000
_cell.angle_alpha   90.00
_cell.angle_beta   90.00
_cell.angle_gamma   90.00
#
_symmetry.space_group_name_H-M   'P 1'
#
loop_
_entity.id
_entity.type
_entity.pdbx_description
1 polymer ?
#
loop_
_entity_poly.entity_id
_entity_poly.type
_entity_poly.pdbx_seq_one_letter_code
_entity_poly.pdbx_strand_id
1 'polypeptide(L)'
;MNLWDLRPGRATKVFILIAIIGFFLSMSYTQYYFALFICLSLIYIKGDLTANYMLGDTGSNLLGIFLGICFAIDLGFYYKIALVVFLIVMHIFAEKVSFSKIIAKNKLLNKIDMMGR
;
A
#
# COMPACT_ATOMS: atom_id res chain seq x y z
N MET A 1 -0.26 5.24 -2.98
CA MET A 1 -0.19 3.86 -3.51
C MET A 1 0.44 3.79 -4.88
N ASN A 2 0.09 4.69 -5.80
CA ASN A 2 0.66 4.69 -7.15
C ASN A 2 2.19 4.70 -7.23
N LEU A 3 2.88 5.41 -6.32
CA LEU A 3 4.36 5.38 -6.22
C LEU A 3 4.96 3.97 -6.07
N TRP A 4 4.19 3.03 -5.53
CA TRP A 4 4.60 1.64 -5.35
C TRP A 4 4.25 0.76 -6.56
N ASP A 5 3.43 1.20 -7.48
CA ASP A 5 2.97 0.44 -8.65
C ASP A 5 3.92 0.59 -9.86
N LEU A 6 5.22 0.31 -9.66
CA LEU A 6 6.21 0.28 -10.77
C LEU A 6 6.64 -1.15 -11.12
N ARG A 7 6.17 -2.13 -10.36
CA ARG A 7 6.46 -3.55 -10.58
C ARG A 7 5.27 -4.40 -10.12
N PRO A 8 4.93 -5.48 -10.83
CA PRO A 8 3.79 -6.34 -10.50
C PRO A 8 3.91 -6.89 -9.06
N GLY A 9 2.81 -6.89 -8.31
CA GLY A 9 2.74 -7.42 -6.94
C GLY A 9 3.12 -6.42 -5.83
N ARG A 10 3.83 -5.33 -6.12
CA ARG A 10 4.42 -4.50 -5.05
C ARG A 10 3.39 -3.60 -4.37
N ALA A 11 2.56 -2.90 -5.14
CA ALA A 11 1.50 -2.05 -4.59
C ALA A 11 0.52 -2.88 -3.73
N THR A 12 0.14 -4.06 -4.20
CA THR A 12 -0.74 -5.01 -3.50
C THR A 12 -0.13 -5.50 -2.19
N LYS A 13 1.17 -5.85 -2.15
CA LYS A 13 1.87 -6.21 -0.90
C LYS A 13 1.86 -5.08 0.13
N VAL A 14 2.22 -3.87 -0.31
CA VAL A 14 2.24 -2.68 0.56
C VAL A 14 0.83 -2.40 1.08
N PHE A 15 -0.19 -2.55 0.23
CA PHE A 15 -1.58 -2.39 0.64
C PHE A 15 -1.98 -3.38 1.73
N ILE A 16 -1.76 -4.68 1.51
CA ILE A 16 -2.11 -5.72 2.47
C ILE A 16 -1.43 -5.46 3.82
N LEU A 17 -0.15 -5.08 3.82
CA LEU A 17 0.56 -4.76 5.05
C LEU A 17 -0.10 -3.60 5.81
N ILE A 18 -0.36 -2.49 5.13
CA ILE A 18 -1.00 -1.31 5.74
C ILE A 18 -2.43 -1.64 6.18
N ALA A 19 -3.18 -2.41 5.39
CA ALA A 19 -4.55 -2.80 5.68
C ALA A 19 -4.64 -3.73 6.89
N ILE A 20 -3.69 -4.68 7.07
CA ILE A 20 -3.63 -5.53 8.27
C ILE A 20 -3.36 -4.68 9.51
N ILE A 21 -2.43 -3.73 9.43
CA ILE A 21 -2.17 -2.80 10.54
C ILE A 21 -3.43 -1.98 10.84
N GLY A 22 -4.07 -1.43 9.81
CA GLY A 22 -5.33 -0.69 9.94
C GLY A 22 -6.46 -1.52 10.56
N PHE A 23 -6.57 -2.80 10.20
CA PHE A 23 -7.55 -3.72 10.77
C PHE A 23 -7.40 -3.89 12.29
N PHE A 24 -6.17 -4.03 12.78
CA PHE A 24 -5.91 -4.20 14.22
C PHE A 24 -5.98 -2.89 15.01
N LEU A 25 -5.74 -1.75 14.36
CA LEU A 25 -5.81 -0.44 15.00
C LEU A 25 -7.21 0.18 14.97
N SER A 26 -8.04 -0.18 14.00
CA SER A 26 -9.41 0.33 13.91
C SER A 26 -10.26 -0.24 15.05
N MET A 27 -10.99 0.66 15.71
CA MET A 27 -11.99 0.35 16.73
C MET A 27 -13.41 0.70 16.22
N SER A 28 -13.56 0.92 14.92
CA SER A 28 -14.80 1.37 14.28
C SER A 28 -15.31 0.35 13.25
N TYR A 29 -16.42 0.66 12.59
CA TYR A 29 -16.96 -0.18 11.51
C TYR A 29 -16.02 -0.29 10.30
N THR A 30 -14.98 0.54 10.19
CA THR A 30 -13.97 0.42 9.13
C THR A 30 -13.16 -0.87 9.21
N GLN A 31 -13.12 -1.52 10.38
CA GLN A 31 -12.47 -2.81 10.54
C GLN A 31 -13.03 -3.86 9.56
N TYR A 32 -14.35 -3.86 9.31
CA TYR A 32 -14.97 -4.75 8.33
C TYR A 32 -14.52 -4.46 6.89
N TYR A 33 -14.36 -3.18 6.57
CA TYR A 33 -13.86 -2.75 5.26
C TYR A 33 -12.41 -3.18 5.05
N PHE A 34 -11.55 -3.06 6.07
CA PHE A 34 -10.18 -3.57 6.01
C PHE A 34 -10.15 -5.07 5.76
N ALA A 35 -10.94 -5.86 6.50
CA ALA A 35 -11.03 -7.31 6.29
C ALA A 35 -11.45 -7.66 4.86
N LEU A 36 -12.50 -6.99 4.35
CA LEU A 36 -12.99 -7.19 2.99
C LEU A 36 -11.89 -6.94 1.94
N PHE A 37 -11.23 -5.79 2.02
CA PHE A 37 -10.20 -5.43 1.04
C PHE A 37 -8.92 -6.26 1.17
N ILE A 38 -8.58 -6.76 2.37
CA ILE A 38 -7.51 -7.75 2.54
C ILE A 38 -7.87 -9.03 1.78
N CYS A 39 -9.08 -9.56 1.96
CA CYS A 39 -9.53 -10.77 1.27
C CYS A 39 -9.52 -10.60 -0.26
N LEU A 40 -10.04 -9.48 -0.77
CA LEU A 40 -10.02 -9.17 -2.21
C LEU A 40 -8.58 -9.08 -2.75
N SER A 41 -7.69 -8.44 -1.99
CA SER A 41 -6.28 -8.31 -2.38
C SER A 41 -5.57 -9.66 -2.39
N LEU A 42 -5.89 -10.57 -1.47
CA LEU A 42 -5.32 -11.93 -1.44
C LEU A 42 -5.77 -12.78 -2.64
N ILE A 43 -6.98 -12.56 -3.15
CA ILE A 43 -7.44 -13.22 -4.39
C ILE A 43 -6.71 -12.63 -5.60
N TYR A 44 -6.55 -11.31 -5.64
CA TYR A 44 -5.93 -10.59 -6.75
C TYR A 44 -4.41 -10.79 -6.83
N ILE A 45 -3.71 -10.89 -5.70
CA ILE A 45 -2.24 -10.81 -5.65
C ILE A 45 -1.56 -11.91 -6.47
N LYS A 46 -2.19 -13.08 -6.65
CA LYS A 46 -1.55 -14.20 -7.36
C LYS A 46 -1.25 -13.86 -8.82
N GLY A 47 -2.21 -13.31 -9.56
CA GLY A 47 -1.98 -12.96 -10.98
C GLY A 47 -1.18 -11.67 -11.16
N ASP A 48 -1.22 -10.78 -10.17
CA ASP A 48 -0.37 -9.58 -10.11
C ASP A 48 1.10 -9.96 -9.84
N LEU A 49 1.37 -10.97 -9.02
CA LEU A 49 2.73 -11.45 -8.78
C LEU A 49 3.33 -12.17 -9.99
N THR A 50 2.56 -12.98 -10.71
CA THR A 50 3.02 -13.68 -11.92
C THR A 50 3.00 -12.80 -13.16
N ALA A 51 2.76 -11.49 -13.00
CA ALA A 51 2.69 -10.50 -14.09
C ALA A 51 1.68 -10.84 -15.21
N ASN A 52 0.64 -11.62 -14.91
CA ASN A 52 -0.45 -11.90 -15.86
C ASN A 52 -1.34 -10.68 -16.06
N TYR A 53 -1.46 -9.86 -15.02
CA TYR A 53 -2.07 -8.55 -15.04
C TYR A 53 -1.29 -7.65 -14.08
N MET A 54 -1.50 -6.34 -14.20
CA MET A 54 -0.95 -5.34 -13.29
C MET A 54 -2.09 -4.47 -12.78
N LEU A 55 -1.99 -4.05 -11.52
CA LEU A 55 -2.98 -3.22 -10.86
C LEU A 55 -3.27 -1.91 -11.62
N GLY A 56 -2.20 -1.26 -12.10
CA GLY A 56 -2.25 -0.01 -12.85
C GLY A 56 -2.71 1.19 -12.01
N ASP A 57 -2.73 2.36 -12.63
CA ASP A 57 -3.15 3.62 -11.99
C ASP A 57 -4.55 3.51 -11.37
N THR A 58 -5.49 2.85 -12.07
CA THR A 58 -6.87 2.71 -11.60
C THR A 58 -6.95 1.92 -10.30
N GLY A 59 -6.33 0.74 -10.25
CA GLY A 59 -6.37 -0.09 -9.04
C GLY A 59 -5.49 0.49 -7.93
N SER A 60 -4.32 1.04 -8.25
CA SER A 60 -3.41 1.61 -7.25
C SER A 60 -4.04 2.84 -6.57
N ASN A 61 -4.73 3.70 -7.32
CA ASN A 61 -5.47 4.83 -6.77
C ASN A 61 -6.71 4.37 -5.99
N LEU A 62 -7.45 3.36 -6.45
CA LEU A 62 -8.57 2.77 -5.69
C LEU A 62 -8.12 2.31 -4.29
N LEU A 63 -7.02 1.55 -4.22
CA LEU A 63 -6.44 1.11 -2.95
C LEU A 63 -5.97 2.29 -2.08
N GLY A 64 -5.44 3.34 -2.70
CA GLY A 64 -5.05 4.57 -2.00
C GLY A 64 -6.24 5.34 -1.42
N ILE A 65 -7.31 5.50 -2.20
CA ILE A 65 -8.56 6.15 -1.79
C ILE A 65 -9.17 5.39 -0.61
N PHE A 66 -9.24 4.06 -0.70
CA PHE A 66 -9.72 3.20 0.36
C PHE A 66 -8.99 3.48 1.69
N LEU A 67 -7.65 3.41 1.70
CA LEU A 67 -6.87 3.71 2.90
C LEU A 67 -7.10 5.14 3.40
N GLY A 68 -7.20 6.10 2.48
CA GLY A 68 -7.48 7.49 2.80
C GLY A 68 -8.82 7.67 3.53
N ILE A 69 -9.89 7.01 3.05
CA ILE A 69 -11.21 7.05 3.67
C ILE A 69 -11.18 6.41 5.07
N CYS A 70 -10.62 5.21 5.19
CA CYS A 70 -10.56 4.52 6.49
C CYS A 70 -9.77 5.33 7.51
N PHE A 71 -8.58 5.82 7.14
CA PHE A 71 -7.77 6.64 8.04
C PHE A 71 -8.38 8.01 8.34
N ALA A 72 -9.15 8.59 7.41
CA ALA A 72 -9.91 9.81 7.69
C ALA A 72 -11.02 9.59 8.72
N ILE A 73 -11.60 8.39 8.79
CA ILE A 73 -12.62 8.03 9.78
C ILE A 73 -11.96 7.68 11.13
N ASP A 74 -10.91 6.86 11.12
CA ASP A 74 -10.35 6.27 12.34
C ASP A 74 -9.33 7.14 13.08
N LEU A 75 -8.51 7.92 12.36
CA LEU A 75 -7.43 8.66 13.00
C LEU A 75 -7.92 9.92 13.72
N GLY A 76 -7.31 10.24 14.85
CA GLY A 76 -7.46 11.56 15.48
C GLY A 76 -6.79 12.68 14.68
N PHE A 77 -7.16 13.93 14.95
CA PHE A 77 -6.68 15.10 14.21
C PHE A 77 -5.15 15.18 14.05
N TYR A 78 -4.40 15.01 15.15
CA TYR A 78 -2.94 15.06 15.12
C TYR A 78 -2.33 13.94 14.26
N TYR A 79 -2.90 12.73 14.30
CA TYR A 79 -2.45 11.62 13.47
C TYR A 79 -2.75 11.84 11.99
N LYS A 80 -3.88 12.50 11.65
CA LYS A 80 -4.17 12.91 10.27
C LYS A 80 -3.12 13.91 9.74
N ILE A 81 -2.75 14.90 10.55
CA ILE A 81 -1.69 15.85 10.17
C ILE A 81 -0.37 15.10 9.94
N ALA A 82 0.03 14.23 10.87
CA ALA A 82 1.25 13.45 10.74
C ALA A 82 1.24 12.59 9.46
N LEU A 83 0.10 11.95 9.14
CA LEU A 83 -0.07 11.17 7.92
C LEU A 83 0.08 12.05 6.66
N VAL A 84 -0.57 13.22 6.62
CA VAL A 84 -0.48 14.14 5.47
C VAL A 84 0.95 14.64 5.28
N VAL A 85 1.62 15.06 6.36
CA VAL A 85 3.03 15.49 6.31
C VAL A 85 3.91 14.36 5.78
N PHE A 86 3.72 13.13 6.29
CA PHE A 86 4.44 11.95 5.80
C PHE A 86 4.21 11.72 4.30
N LEU A 87 2.97 11.83 3.81
CA LEU A 87 2.64 11.66 2.40
C LEU A 87 3.28 12.73 1.51
N ILE A 88 3.31 13.99 1.97
CA ILE A 88 3.97 15.10 1.27
C ILE A 88 5.48 14.83 1.17
N VAL A 89 6.12 14.49 2.30
CA VAL A 89 7.55 14.17 2.34
C VAL A 89 7.87 13.00 1.40
N MET A 90 7.04 11.96 1.41
CA MET A 90 7.19 10.82 0.49
C MET A 90 7.10 11.23 -0.98
N HIS A 91 6.23 12.16 -1.36
CA HIS A 91 6.13 12.66 -2.74
C HIS A 91 7.39 13.45 -3.14
N ILE A 92 7.84 14.37 -2.29
CA ILE A 92 9.06 15.14 -2.54
C ILE A 92 10.28 14.20 -2.67
N PHE A 93 10.35 13.16 -1.82
CA PHE A 93 11.43 12.18 -1.87
C PHE A 93 11.36 11.31 -3.13
N ALA A 94 10.16 10.98 -3.61
CA ALA A 94 9.96 10.20 -4.83
C ALA A 94 10.52 10.88 -6.09
N GLU A 95 10.48 12.22 -6.14
CA GLU A 95 11.03 12.99 -7.26
C GLU A 95 12.57 12.89 -7.33
N LYS A 96 13.23 12.85 -6.17
CA LYS A 96 14.70 12.86 -6.09
C LYS A 96 15.31 11.46 -6.05
N VAL A 97 14.57 10.46 -5.58
CA VAL A 97 15.11 9.13 -5.29
C VAL A 97 14.22 8.02 -5.84
N SER A 98 14.83 7.09 -6.57
CA SER A 98 14.15 5.88 -7.02
C SER A 98 14.03 4.86 -5.88
N PHE A 99 12.82 4.69 -5.35
CA PHE A 99 12.52 3.65 -4.34
C PHE A 99 12.95 2.26 -4.81
N SER A 100 12.79 1.94 -6.09
CA SER A 100 13.24 0.66 -6.67
C SER A 100 14.75 0.44 -6.51
N LYS A 101 15.57 1.49 -6.65
CA LYS A 101 17.03 1.39 -6.41
C LYS A 101 17.35 1.16 -4.93
N ILE A 102 16.62 1.81 -4.02
CA ILE A 102 16.79 1.60 -2.57
C ILE A 102 16.45 0.16 -2.20
N ILE A 103 15.30 -0.34 -2.66
CA ILE A 103 14.85 -1.72 -2.39
C ILE A 103 15.87 -2.72 -2.94
N ALA A 104 16.35 -2.53 -4.18
CA ALA A 104 17.32 -3.43 -4.79
C ALA A 104 18.66 -3.48 -4.04
N LYS A 105 19.08 -2.37 -3.41
CA LYS A 105 20.33 -2.29 -2.63
C LYS A 105 20.23 -3.02 -1.28
N ASN A 106 19.03 -3.18 -0.73
CA ASN A 106 18.81 -3.84 0.55
C ASN A 106 18.41 -5.32 0.35
N LYS A 107 19.25 -6.26 0.80
CA LYS A 107 19.02 -7.71 0.62
C LYS A 107 17.66 -8.18 1.17
N LEU A 108 17.23 -7.67 2.31
CA LEU A 108 15.98 -8.08 2.95
C LEU A 108 14.76 -7.52 2.19
N LEU A 109 14.78 -6.23 1.86
CA LEU A 109 13.69 -5.61 1.09
C LEU A 109 13.59 -6.19 -0.31
N ASN A 110 14.73 -6.48 -0.96
CA ASN A 110 14.75 -7.12 -2.27
C ASN A 110 14.18 -8.54 -2.23
N LYS A 111 14.49 -9.32 -1.18
CA LYS A 111 13.90 -10.65 -0.98
C LYS A 111 12.38 -10.58 -0.84
N ILE A 112 11.87 -9.61 -0.08
CA ILE A 112 10.42 -9.38 0.07
C ILE A 112 9.79 -8.94 -1.25
N ASP A 113 10.42 -8.03 -2.01
CA ASP A 113 9.92 -7.58 -3.32
C ASP A 113 9.82 -8.76 -4.32
N MET A 114 10.83 -9.62 -4.35
CA MET A 114 10.90 -10.79 -5.24
C MET A 114 10.04 -11.98 -4.78
N MET A 115 9.61 -12.04 -3.52
CA MET A 115 8.82 -13.16 -3.02
C MET A 115 7.50 -13.33 -3.77
N GLY A 116 7.27 -14.51 -4.34
CA GLY A 116 6.04 -14.87 -5.05
C GLY A 116 6.01 -14.46 -6.53
N ARG A 117 7.03 -13.75 -7.03
CA ARG A 117 7.27 -13.55 -8.47
C ARG A 117 7.97 -14.78 -9.07
#